data_AF-A0A963K1G1-F1
#
_entry.id   AF-A0A963K1G1-F1
#
_cell.length_a   1.000
_cell.length_b   1.000
_cell.length_c   1.000
_cell.angle_alpha   90.00
_cell.angle_beta   90.00
_cell.angle_gamma   90.00
#
_symmetry.space_group_name_H-M   'P 1'
#
loop_
_entity.id
_entity.type
_entity.pdbx_description
1 polymer ?
#
loop_
_entity_poly.entity_id
_entity_poly.type
_entity_poly.pdbx_seq_one_letter_code
_entity_poly.pdbx_strand_id
1 'polypeptide(L)'
;VYGHANNVIYYSYFDTAIAQLLVGQGGLDPDAGPVIGLAVENGCRFHSSVGFPDIVHAGVGVARLGTSSVRYRIGIFRNDETTAAADGHFVHVFVDRLTQRPTPIPPGIRTVLEAHTMD
;
A
#
# COMPACT_ATOMS: atom_id res chain seq x y z
N VAL A 1 23.05 -12.24 7.72
CA VAL A 1 22.16 -12.05 6.54
C VAL A 1 21.81 -13.44 6.03
N TYR A 2 20.54 -13.85 6.10
CA TYR A 2 20.10 -15.24 5.89
C TYR A 2 19.86 -15.61 4.41
N GLY A 3 20.37 -14.81 3.46
CA GLY A 3 20.21 -15.06 2.01
C GLY A 3 18.84 -14.69 1.44
N HIS A 4 17.94 -14.12 2.25
CA HIS A 4 16.62 -13.64 1.83
C HIS A 4 16.36 -12.23 2.40
N ALA A 5 15.36 -11.56 1.82
CA ALA A 5 14.85 -10.30 2.34
C ALA A 5 14.33 -10.50 3.78
N ASN A 6 14.67 -9.55 4.65
CA ASN A 6 14.12 -9.53 6.00
C ASN A 6 12.62 -9.20 5.94
N ASN A 7 11.83 -9.70 6.89
CA ASN A 7 10.39 -9.49 6.95
C ASN A 7 9.98 -8.00 6.95
N VAL A 8 10.81 -7.11 7.53
CA VAL A 8 10.56 -5.66 7.55
C VAL A 8 10.55 -5.08 6.13
N ILE A 9 11.37 -5.61 5.22
CA ILE A 9 11.51 -5.09 3.85
C ILE A 9 10.20 -5.22 3.06
N TYR A 10 9.38 -6.24 3.34
CA TYR A 10 8.09 -6.40 2.67
C TYR A 10 7.15 -5.22 2.94
N TYR A 11 7.19 -4.64 4.14
CA TYR A 11 6.40 -3.45 4.46
C TYR A 11 6.88 -2.22 3.67
N SER A 12 8.19 -2.10 3.42
CA SER A 12 8.72 -1.07 2.52
C SER A 12 8.24 -1.27 1.07
N TYR A 13 8.10 -2.51 0.61
CA TYR A 13 7.49 -2.80 -0.70
C TYR A 13 6.01 -2.38 -0.74
N PHE A 14 5.25 -2.68 0.32
CA PHE A 14 3.85 -2.28 0.43
C PHE A 14 3.69 -0.76 0.36
N ASP A 15 4.46 -0.03 1.17
CA ASP A 15 4.43 1.43 1.20
C ASP A 15 4.81 2.02 -0.16
N THR A 16 5.84 1.48 -0.81
CA THR A 16 6.27 1.96 -2.14
C THR A 16 5.18 1.76 -3.19
N ALA A 17 4.56 0.58 -3.23
CA ALA A 17 3.52 0.27 -4.19
C ALA A 17 2.26 1.13 -3.97
N ILE A 18 1.86 1.33 -2.71
CA ILE A 18 0.74 2.21 -2.36
C ILE A 18 1.07 3.66 -2.69
N ALA A 19 2.27 4.14 -2.36
CA ALA A 19 2.69 5.51 -2.66
C ALA A 19 2.69 5.78 -4.18
N GLN A 20 3.14 4.84 -5.00
CA GLN A 20 3.09 4.96 -6.46
C GLN A 20 1.65 5.17 -6.96
N LEU A 21 0.67 4.49 -6.35
CA LEU A 21 -0.74 4.67 -6.68
C LEU A 21 -1.25 6.06 -6.23
N LEU A 22 -1.03 6.41 -4.97
CA LEU A 22 -1.59 7.63 -4.37
C LEU A 22 -0.94 8.92 -4.92
N VAL A 23 0.38 8.95 -5.04
CA VAL A 23 1.14 10.11 -5.54
C VAL A 23 1.09 10.15 -7.05
N GLY A 24 1.37 9.03 -7.72
CA GLY A 24 1.49 8.98 -9.17
C GLY A 24 0.17 9.13 -9.93
N GLN A 25 -0.95 8.66 -9.34
CA GLN A 25 -2.26 8.68 -10.00
C GLN A 25 -3.30 9.46 -9.20
N GLY A 26 -3.26 9.38 -7.87
CA GLY A 26 -4.27 9.98 -6.98
C GLY A 26 -4.06 11.47 -6.69
N GLY A 27 -2.92 12.04 -7.07
CA GLY A 27 -2.58 13.45 -6.79
C GLY A 27 -2.28 13.74 -5.32
N LEU A 28 -1.93 12.72 -4.52
CA LEU A 28 -1.43 12.94 -3.16
C LEU A 28 -0.10 13.71 -3.21
N ASP A 29 -0.03 14.81 -2.49
CA ASP A 29 1.21 15.55 -2.25
C ASP A 29 1.71 15.25 -0.82
N PRO A 30 2.71 14.37 -0.64
CA PRO A 30 3.23 14.02 0.67
C PRO A 30 4.03 15.16 1.31
N ASP A 31 4.51 16.14 0.54
CA ASP A 31 5.37 17.21 1.04
C ASP A 31 4.60 18.43 1.48
N ALA A 32 3.57 18.84 0.72
CA ALA A 32 2.80 20.06 0.99
C ALA A 32 1.28 19.88 1.05
N GLY A 33 0.76 18.69 0.73
CA GLY A 33 -0.69 18.43 0.70
C GLY A 33 -1.36 18.60 2.07
N PRO A 34 -2.56 19.22 2.15
CA PRO A 34 -3.26 19.46 3.42
C PRO A 34 -3.79 18.17 4.05
N VAL A 35 -3.91 17.09 3.28
CA VAL A 35 -4.36 15.77 3.72
C VAL A 35 -3.22 14.77 3.55
N ILE A 36 -2.96 13.97 4.58
CA ILE A 36 -1.96 12.90 4.57
C ILE A 36 -2.61 11.56 4.94
N GLY A 37 -2.03 10.45 4.49
CA GLY A 37 -2.40 9.10 4.91
C GLY A 37 -1.54 8.65 6.08
N LEU A 38 -2.16 8.23 7.18
CA LEU A 38 -1.48 7.62 8.32
C LEU A 38 -1.68 6.10 8.29
N ALA A 39 -0.58 5.37 8.38
CA ALA A 39 -0.57 3.92 8.54
C ALA A 39 -1.04 3.55 9.95
N VAL A 40 -2.24 2.98 10.08
CA VAL A 40 -2.82 2.63 11.39
C VAL A 40 -2.81 1.13 11.69
N GLU A 41 -2.70 0.30 10.65
CA GLU A 41 -2.62 -1.16 10.79
C GLU A 41 -1.99 -1.75 9.53
N ASN A 42 -1.14 -2.76 9.69
CA ASN A 42 -0.66 -3.57 8.58
C ASN A 42 -0.42 -5.03 9.03
N GLY A 43 -0.31 -5.92 8.07
CA GLY A 43 -0.04 -7.34 8.30
C GLY A 43 0.53 -7.98 7.05
N CYS A 44 1.39 -9.00 7.23
CA CYS A 44 2.00 -9.73 6.14
C CYS A 44 2.10 -11.22 6.51
N ARG A 45 1.72 -12.07 5.56
CA ARG A 45 1.91 -13.52 5.59
C ARG A 45 2.97 -13.87 4.57
N PHE A 46 3.97 -14.63 5.00
CA PHE A 46 5.13 -15.00 4.18
C PHE A 46 4.99 -16.47 3.77
N HIS A 47 4.93 -16.72 2.47
CA HIS A 47 4.73 -18.05 1.89
C HIS A 47 6.03 -18.60 1.31
N SER A 48 6.83 -17.73 0.69
CA SER A 48 8.16 -18.05 0.18
C SER A 48 9.09 -16.84 0.26
N SER A 49 10.39 -17.07 0.12
CA SER A 49 11.42 -16.03 0.23
C SER A 49 11.63 -15.30 -1.09
N VAL A 50 11.77 -13.98 -1.02
CA VAL A 50 12.40 -13.15 -2.07
C VAL A 50 13.74 -12.64 -1.57
N GLY A 51 14.68 -12.30 -2.45
CA GLY A 51 15.96 -11.71 -2.06
C GLY A 51 16.75 -11.22 -3.26
N PHE A 52 17.77 -10.38 -3.04
CA PHE A 52 18.64 -9.97 -4.14
C PHE A 52 19.26 -11.20 -4.84
N PRO A 53 19.25 -11.30 -6.18
CA PRO A 53 18.93 -10.27 -7.17
C PRO A 53 17.51 -10.35 -7.79
N ASP A 54 16.55 -10.97 -7.10
CA ASP A 54 15.18 -11.12 -7.60
C ASP A 54 14.56 -9.78 -8.02
N ILE A 55 13.80 -9.81 -9.11
CA ILE A 55 12.85 -8.75 -9.44
C ILE A 55 11.61 -8.98 -8.57
N VAL A 56 11.17 -7.92 -7.87
CA VAL A 56 10.00 -7.98 -6.98
C VAL A 56 8.85 -7.20 -7.61
N HIS A 57 7.74 -7.88 -7.89
CA HIS A 57 6.51 -7.26 -8.36
C HIS A 57 5.51 -7.14 -7.21
N ALA A 58 4.88 -5.98 -7.07
CA ALA A 58 3.84 -5.75 -6.06
C ALA A 58 2.50 -5.48 -6.76
N GLY A 59 1.50 -6.30 -6.47
CA GLY A 59 0.11 -6.06 -6.86
C GLY A 59 -0.64 -5.38 -5.71
N VAL A 60 -1.39 -4.32 -6.00
CA VAL A 60 -2.19 -3.58 -5.02
C VAL A 60 -3.66 -3.63 -5.41
N GLY A 61 -4.52 -3.98 -4.45
CA GLY A 61 -5.97 -3.89 -4.59
C GLY A 61 -6.60 -3.27 -3.35
N VAL A 62 -7.81 -2.74 -3.49
CA VAL A 62 -8.60 -2.16 -2.39
C VAL A 62 -9.64 -3.17 -1.93
N ALA A 63 -9.52 -3.63 -0.68
CA ALA A 63 -10.43 -4.58 -0.06
C ALA A 63 -11.65 -3.90 0.57
N ARG A 64 -11.47 -2.65 1.02
CA ARG A 64 -12.54 -1.84 1.60
C ARG A 64 -12.19 -0.37 1.45
N LEU A 65 -13.11 0.40 0.89
CA LEU A 65 -13.02 1.86 0.80
C LEU A 65 -14.10 2.50 1.68
N GLY A 66 -13.67 3.21 2.73
CA GLY A 66 -14.54 3.97 3.62
C GLY A 66 -14.59 5.45 3.26
N THR A 67 -15.13 6.27 4.15
CA THR A 67 -15.18 7.73 3.97
C THR A 67 -13.80 8.39 4.13
N SER A 68 -13.09 8.03 5.21
CA SER A 68 -11.78 8.57 5.60
C SER A 68 -10.68 7.50 5.68
N SER A 69 -11.00 6.24 5.39
CA SER A 69 -10.04 5.14 5.50
C SER A 69 -10.16 4.17 4.34
N VAL A 70 -9.07 3.43 4.12
CA VAL A 70 -8.97 2.41 3.08
C VAL A 70 -8.15 1.24 3.59
N ARG A 71 -8.61 0.02 3.30
CA ARG A 71 -7.86 -1.21 3.55
C ARG A 71 -7.39 -1.78 2.21
N TYR A 72 -6.08 -1.76 2.02
CA TYR A 72 -5.41 -2.37 0.87
C TYR A 72 -5.19 -3.86 1.10
N ARG A 73 -5.12 -4.62 0.01
CA ARG A 73 -4.47 -5.93 -0.05
C ARG A 73 -3.29 -5.82 -1.00
N ILE A 74 -2.19 -6.43 -0.62
CA ILE A 74 -0.95 -6.39 -1.39
C ILE A 74 -0.46 -7.82 -1.58
N GLY A 75 -0.11 -8.17 -2.81
CA GLY A 75 0.58 -9.41 -3.14
C GLY A 75 2.00 -9.12 -3.63
N ILE A 76 2.97 -9.89 -3.18
CA ILE A 76 4.38 -9.80 -3.60
C ILE A 76 4.71 -11.03 -4.41
N PHE A 77 5.25 -10.81 -5.62
CA PHE A 77 5.57 -11.84 -6.59
C PHE A 77 7.04 -11.74 -6.96
N ARG A 78 7.67 -12.90 -7.15
CA ARG A 78 9.11 -13.01 -7.41
C ARG A 78 9.33 -13.30 -8.89
N ASN A 79 10.13 -12.48 -9.57
CA ASN A 79 10.42 -12.61 -10.99
C ASN A 79 9.10 -12.77 -11.78
N ASP A 80 9.00 -13.79 -12.63
CA ASP A 80 7.80 -14.04 -13.43
C ASP A 80 6.77 -14.96 -12.74
N GLU A 81 6.90 -15.22 -11.44
CA GLU A 81 5.99 -16.10 -10.72
C GLU A 81 4.60 -15.49 -10.55
N THR A 82 3.57 -16.28 -10.80
CA THR A 82 2.16 -15.89 -10.59
C THR A 82 1.64 -16.23 -9.20
N THR A 83 2.42 -16.95 -8.39
CA THR A 83 2.10 -17.27 -7.00
C THR A 83 2.75 -16.25 -6.09
N ALA A 84 1.98 -15.70 -5.15
CA ALA A 84 2.49 -14.71 -4.23
C ALA A 84 3.49 -15.33 -3.24
N ALA A 85 4.68 -14.75 -3.16
CA ALA A 85 5.67 -15.04 -2.12
C ALA A 85 5.23 -14.51 -0.76
N ALA A 86 4.45 -13.42 -0.74
CA ALA A 86 3.78 -12.91 0.44
C ALA A 86 2.47 -12.22 0.06
N ASP A 87 1.49 -12.28 0.96
CA ASP A 87 0.30 -11.42 0.90
C ASP A 87 0.13 -10.64 2.21
N GLY A 88 -0.43 -9.45 2.11
CA GLY A 88 -0.59 -8.59 3.24
C GLY A 88 -1.76 -7.63 3.10
N HIS A 89 -1.95 -6.86 4.16
CA HIS A 89 -2.87 -5.74 4.17
C HIS A 89 -2.19 -4.52 4.78
N PHE A 90 -2.73 -3.36 4.40
CA PHE A 90 -2.30 -2.08 4.92
C PHE A 90 -3.54 -1.19 5.08
N VAL A 91 -3.61 -0.41 6.15
CA VAL A 91 -4.75 0.47 6.42
C VAL A 91 -4.25 1.89 6.54
N HIS A 92 -4.75 2.75 5.65
CA HIS A 92 -4.60 4.20 5.77
C HIS A 92 -5.87 4.82 6.34
N VAL A 93 -5.68 5.75 7.27
CA VAL A 93 -6.66 6.79 7.59
C VAL A 93 -6.14 8.11 7.06
N PHE A 94 -6.95 8.78 6.25
CA PHE A 94 -6.66 10.11 5.75
C PHE A 94 -7.06 11.16 6.78
N VAL A 95 -6.13 12.06 7.07
CA VAL A 95 -6.29 13.08 8.10
C VAL A 95 -5.84 14.44 7.59
N ASP A 96 -6.37 15.50 8.18
CA ASP A 96 -5.80 16.83 8.06
C ASP A 96 -4.38 16.85 8.65
N ARG A 97 -3.42 17.37 7.89
CA ARG A 97 -1.99 17.32 8.23
C ARG A 97 -1.68 18.00 9.57
N LEU A 98 -2.33 19.12 9.87
CA LEU A 98 -2.00 19.93 11.04
C LEU A 98 -2.67 19.41 12.31
N THR A 99 -3.93 19.00 12.20
CA THR A 99 -4.76 18.60 13.34
C THR A 99 -4.78 17.09 13.57
N GLN A 100 -4.32 16.31 12.59
CA GLN A 100 -4.40 14.84 12.56
C GLN A 100 -5.81 14.28 12.76
N ARG A 101 -6.84 15.10 12.52
CA ARG A 101 -8.24 14.67 12.58
C ARG A 101 -8.64 13.99 11.26
N PRO A 102 -9.40 12.88 11.29
CA PRO A 102 -9.87 12.22 10.08
C PRO A 102 -10.63 13.17 9.14
N THR A 103 -10.33 13.09 7.86
CA THR A 103 -11.00 13.84 6.79
C THR A 103 -11.51 12.88 5.72
N PRO A 104 -12.53 13.25 4.93
CA PRO A 104 -12.87 12.49 3.74
C PRO A 104 -11.65 12.31 2.82
N ILE A 105 -11.55 11.14 2.19
CA ILE A 105 -10.53 10.86 1.18
C ILE A 105 -10.68 11.88 0.03
N PRO A 106 -9.61 12.59 -0.37
CA PRO A 106 -9.64 13.56 -1.46
C PRO A 106 -10.19 12.96 -2.77
N PRO A 107 -10.93 13.73 -3.59
CA PRO A 107 -11.59 13.18 -4.78
C PRO A 107 -10.68 12.44 -5.76
N GLY A 108 -9.50 13.00 -6.09
CA GLY A 108 -8.54 12.36 -6.99
C GLY A 108 -8.04 11.01 -6.47
N ILE A 109 -7.71 10.96 -5.18
CA ILE A 109 -7.31 9.73 -4.50
C ILE A 109 -8.47 8.72 -4.49
N ARG A 110 -9.68 9.16 -4.15
CA ARG A 110 -10.87 8.31 -4.10
C ARG A 110 -11.14 7.66 -5.46
N THR A 111 -11.11 8.42 -6.56
CA THR A 111 -11.32 7.88 -7.91
C THR A 111 -10.32 6.77 -8.24
N VAL A 112 -9.05 6.96 -7.91
CA VAL A 112 -8.02 5.94 -8.13
C VAL A 112 -8.27 4.69 -7.28
N LEU A 113 -8.63 4.86 -6.00
CA LEU A 113 -8.92 3.74 -5.10
C LEU A 113 -10.17 2.96 -5.53
N GLU A 114 -11.21 3.65 -6.02
CA GLU A 114 -12.42 3.02 -6.55
C GLU A 114 -12.10 2.11 -7.74
N ALA A 115 -11.24 2.55 -8.66
CA ALA A 115 -10.80 1.76 -9.81
C ALA A 115 -9.99 0.50 -9.44
N HIS A 116 -9.47 0.42 -8.20
CA HIS A 116 -8.72 -0.72 -7.68
C HIS A 116 -9.53 -1.55 -6.67
N THR A 117 -10.81 -1.25 -6.49
CA THR A 117 -11.68 -2.01 -5.59
C THR A 117 -11.94 -3.38 -6.17
N MET A 118 -11.72 -4.41 -5.36
CA MET A 118 -12.01 -5.79 -5.74
C MET A 118 -13.45 -6.14 -5.36
N ASP A 119 -14.14 -6.85 -6.24
CA ASP A 119 -15.47 -7.43 -6.01
C ASP A 119 -15.45 -8.54 -4.95
#